data_AF-A0A960CR47-F1
#
_entry.id   AF-A0A960CR47-F1
#
_cell.length_a   1.000
_cell.length_b   1.000
_cell.length_c   1.000
_cell.angle_alpha   90.00
_cell.angle_beta   90.00
_cell.angle_gamma   90.00
#
_symmetry.space_group_name_H-M   'P 1'
#
loop_
_entity.id
_entity.type
_entity.pdbx_description
1 polymer ?
#
loop_
_entity_poly.entity_id
_entity_poly.type
_entity_poly.pdbx_seq_one_letter_code
_entity_poly.pdbx_strand_id
1 'polypeptide(L)'
;MTQSRIDRALADARARLQRLPAGQVPAALSRGAILVDIRPAAQRAAEGEVPAALVIERNVLEWRCDPTSDARLPQAVDDDVEWVLLCSQGYTSSLAAAALVDLGLHRATDVIGGYQALSDAGVLAELA
;
A
#
# COMPACT_ATOMS: atom_id res chain seq x y z
N MET A 1 -4.83 -29.37 -6.34
CA MET A 1 -5.98 -28.62 -5.78
C MET A 1 -6.26 -27.44 -6.70
N THR A 2 -7.53 -27.18 -7.04
CA THR A 2 -7.89 -26.04 -7.88
C THR A 2 -7.73 -24.74 -7.09
N GLN A 3 -7.00 -23.77 -7.63
CA GLN A 3 -6.77 -22.47 -7.00
C GLN A 3 -8.10 -21.72 -6.76
N SER A 4 -8.23 -21.06 -5.60
CA SER A 4 -9.46 -20.32 -5.26
C SER A 4 -9.65 -19.11 -6.18
N ARG A 5 -10.85 -18.50 -6.16
CA ARG A 5 -11.10 -17.28 -6.95
C ARG A 5 -10.30 -16.08 -6.43
N ILE A 6 -10.17 -15.96 -5.11
CA ILE A 6 -9.41 -14.87 -4.50
C ILE A 6 -7.90 -15.02 -4.75
N ASP A 7 -7.37 -16.25 -4.74
CA ASP A 7 -5.96 -16.48 -5.06
C ASP A 7 -5.65 -16.11 -6.51
N ARG A 8 -6.57 -16.38 -7.44
CA ARG A 8 -6.44 -15.94 -8.85
C ARG A 8 -6.49 -14.43 -8.96
N ALA A 9 -7.51 -13.79 -8.39
CA ALA A 9 -7.62 -12.33 -8.41
C ALA A 9 -6.40 -11.63 -7.80
N LEU A 10 -5.84 -12.18 -6.72
CA LEU A 10 -4.62 -11.69 -6.10
C LEU A 10 -3.40 -11.89 -7.01
N ALA A 11 -3.26 -13.05 -7.64
CA ALA A 11 -2.17 -13.31 -8.58
C ALA A 11 -2.23 -12.33 -9.78
N ASP A 12 -3.42 -12.14 -10.34
CA ASP A 12 -3.66 -11.23 -11.46
C ASP A 12 -3.37 -9.77 -11.06
N ALA A 13 -3.77 -9.34 -9.86
CA ALA A 13 -3.41 -8.03 -9.33
C ALA A 13 -1.89 -7.88 -9.22
N ARG A 14 -1.19 -8.83 -8.58
CA ARG A 14 0.26 -8.79 -8.38
C ARG A 14 1.05 -8.78 -9.69
N ALA A 15 0.55 -9.45 -10.73
CA ALA A 15 1.19 -9.47 -12.05
C ALA A 15 1.25 -8.09 -12.73
N ARG A 16 0.42 -7.14 -12.30
CA ARG A 16 0.36 -5.77 -12.82
C ARG A 16 1.20 -4.77 -12.01
N LEU A 17 1.78 -5.20 -10.89
CA LEU A 17 2.44 -4.32 -9.92
C LEU A 17 3.96 -4.57 -9.86
N GLN A 18 4.72 -3.48 -9.73
CA GLN A 18 6.13 -3.54 -9.33
C GLN A 18 6.22 -3.50 -7.79
N ARG A 19 5.96 -4.65 -7.16
CA ARG A 19 5.83 -4.76 -5.69
C ARG A 19 7.17 -4.52 -4.99
N LEU A 20 7.14 -3.79 -3.87
CA LEU A 20 8.35 -3.42 -3.13
C LEU A 20 8.70 -4.45 -2.05
N PRO A 21 9.94 -4.98 -2.01
CA PRO A 21 10.46 -5.65 -0.83
C PRO A 21 10.52 -4.70 0.37
N ALA A 22 10.30 -5.23 1.58
CA ALA A 22 10.31 -4.45 2.82
C ALA A 22 11.54 -3.52 2.97
N GLY A 23 12.75 -4.06 2.74
CA GLY A 23 14.00 -3.28 2.84
C GLY A 23 14.18 -2.18 1.79
N GLN A 24 13.32 -2.09 0.78
CA GLN A 24 13.35 -1.01 -0.22
C GLN A 24 12.40 0.15 0.12
N VAL A 25 11.56 0.01 1.14
CA VAL A 25 10.62 1.06 1.56
C VAL A 25 11.34 2.35 1.97
N PRO A 26 12.43 2.35 2.77
CA PRO A 26 13.15 3.58 3.11
C PRO A 26 13.68 4.34 1.87
N ALA A 27 14.21 3.61 0.89
CA ALA A 27 14.65 4.19 -0.37
C ALA A 27 13.49 4.72 -1.21
N ALA A 28 12.29 4.16 -1.08
CA ALA A 28 11.06 4.66 -1.70
C ALA A 28 10.61 5.98 -1.12
N LEU A 29 10.55 6.06 0.20
CA LEU A 29 10.22 7.30 0.89
C LEU A 29 11.24 8.41 0.56
N SER A 30 12.53 8.07 0.50
CA SER A 30 13.61 9.02 0.16
C SER A 30 13.49 9.62 -1.24
N ARG A 31 12.86 8.92 -2.20
CA ARG A 31 12.59 9.44 -3.56
C ARG A 31 11.20 10.08 -3.70
N GLY A 32 10.46 10.24 -2.60
CA GLY A 32 9.17 10.92 -2.57
C GLY A 32 7.94 10.01 -2.66
N ALA A 33 8.10 8.68 -2.53
CA ALA A 33 6.95 7.79 -2.42
C ALA A 33 6.18 8.02 -1.11
N ILE A 34 4.90 7.69 -1.11
CA ILE A 34 4.02 7.85 0.05
C ILE A 34 3.60 6.46 0.53
N LEU A 35 4.10 6.07 1.69
CA LEU A 35 3.66 4.85 2.37
C LEU A 35 2.28 5.07 2.97
N VAL A 36 1.32 4.20 2.64
CA VAL A 36 -0.06 4.28 3.09
C VAL A 36 -0.43 3.01 3.85
N ASP A 37 -0.76 3.14 5.13
CA ASP A 37 -1.29 2.03 5.93
C ASP A 37 -2.81 1.95 5.77
N ILE A 38 -3.25 0.86 5.12
CA ILE A 38 -4.66 0.59 4.83
C ILE A 38 -5.32 -0.37 5.83
N ARG A 39 -4.58 -0.82 6.85
CA ARG A 39 -5.10 -1.72 7.90
C ARG A 39 -6.19 -1.00 8.71
N PRO A 40 -7.23 -1.70 9.17
CA PRO A 40 -8.20 -1.12 10.12
C PRO A 40 -7.53 -0.72 11.44
N ALA A 41 -8.08 0.28 12.12
CA ALA A 41 -7.56 0.78 13.40
C ALA A 41 -7.36 -0.31 14.45
N ALA A 42 -8.29 -1.27 14.57
CA ALA A 42 -8.15 -2.39 15.51
C ALA A 42 -6.93 -3.28 15.19
N GLN A 43 -6.57 -3.43 13.92
CA GLN A 43 -5.41 -4.22 13.51
C GLN A 43 -4.12 -3.46 13.80
N ARG A 44 -4.06 -2.15 13.53
CA ARG A 44 -2.89 -1.32 13.88
C ARG A 44 -2.68 -1.25 15.39
N ALA A 45 -3.76 -1.17 16.17
CA ALA A 45 -3.68 -1.23 17.63
C ALA A 45 -3.12 -2.56 18.16
N ALA A 46 -3.37 -3.66 17.46
CA ALA A 46 -2.88 -4.99 17.85
C ALA A 46 -1.45 -5.29 17.36
N GLU A 47 -1.13 -4.88 16.13
CA GLU A 47 0.15 -5.20 15.49
C GLU A 47 1.23 -4.14 15.72
N GLY A 48 0.82 -2.88 15.86
CA GLY A 48 1.69 -1.69 15.92
C GLY A 48 1.43 -0.73 14.76
N GLU A 49 1.69 0.56 15.00
CA GLU A 49 1.63 1.62 14.00
C GLU A 49 2.93 1.66 13.17
N VAL A 50 2.86 2.18 11.95
CA VAL A 50 4.04 2.34 11.08
C VAL A 50 4.46 3.81 11.05
N PRO A 51 5.67 4.14 11.53
CA PRO A 51 6.20 5.50 11.42
C PRO A 51 6.24 5.97 9.96
N ALA A 52 6.04 7.28 9.74
CA ALA A 52 5.96 7.93 8.43
C ALA A 52 4.81 7.48 7.50
N ALA A 53 4.03 6.46 7.85
CA ALA A 53 2.89 6.02 7.04
C ALA A 53 1.69 6.96 7.21
N LEU A 54 1.07 7.31 6.08
CA LEU A 54 -0.23 7.96 6.06
C LEU A 54 -1.32 6.91 6.28
N VAL A 55 -2.13 7.08 7.30
CA VAL A 55 -3.23 6.14 7.57
C VAL A 55 -4.44 6.47 6.71
N ILE A 56 -4.78 5.56 5.79
CA ILE A 56 -5.99 5.64 4.96
C ILE A 56 -6.60 4.25 4.92
N GLU A 57 -7.64 4.01 5.72
CA GLU A 57 -8.29 2.70 5.71
C GLU A 57 -8.86 2.35 4.33
N ARG A 58 -8.86 1.05 4.00
CA ARG A 58 -9.19 0.56 2.65
C ARG A 58 -10.52 1.10 2.09
N ASN A 59 -11.50 1.37 2.93
CA ASN A 59 -12.87 1.74 2.55
C ASN A 59 -12.98 3.11 1.84
N VAL A 60 -12.00 4.00 2.00
CA VAL A 60 -12.02 5.35 1.40
C VAL A 60 -10.84 5.61 0.46
N LEU A 61 -9.99 4.61 0.24
CA LEU A 61 -8.68 4.76 -0.39
C LEU A 61 -8.75 5.45 -1.76
N GLU A 62 -9.62 4.97 -2.66
CA GLU A 62 -9.74 5.46 -4.03
C GLU A 62 -10.03 6.97 -4.05
N TRP A 63 -11.01 7.42 -3.29
CA TRP A 63 -11.38 8.84 -3.20
C TRP A 63 -10.28 9.70 -2.58
N ARG A 64 -9.46 9.15 -1.69
CA ARG A 64 -8.37 9.89 -1.05
C ARG A 64 -7.13 10.02 -1.94
N CYS A 65 -6.88 9.03 -2.79
CA CYS A 65 -5.70 8.97 -3.65
C CYS A 65 -5.92 9.57 -5.06
N ASP A 66 -7.16 9.64 -5.55
CA ASP A 66 -7.50 10.21 -6.86
C ASP A 66 -7.35 11.75 -6.87
N PRO A 67 -6.43 12.32 -7.68
CA PRO A 67 -6.19 13.77 -7.74
C PRO A 67 -7.38 14.56 -8.31
N THR A 68 -8.31 13.89 -8.98
CA THR A 68 -9.54 14.49 -9.52
C THR A 68 -10.70 14.48 -8.54
N SER A 69 -10.57 13.77 -7.41
CA SER A 69 -11.62 13.67 -6.40
C SER A 69 -11.75 14.94 -5.55
N ASP A 70 -12.99 15.32 -5.24
CA ASP A 70 -13.29 16.38 -4.25
C ASP A 70 -12.85 15.98 -2.83
N ALA A 71 -12.75 14.68 -2.54
CA ALA A 71 -12.36 14.14 -1.24
C ALA A 71 -10.87 13.80 -1.14
N ARG A 72 -10.08 14.17 -2.17
CA ARG A 72 -8.65 13.83 -2.23
C ARG A 72 -7.87 14.39 -1.06
N LEU A 73 -6.79 13.71 -0.72
CA LEU A 73 -5.80 14.25 0.21
C LEU A 73 -4.87 15.24 -0.49
N PRO A 74 -4.25 16.19 0.23
CA PRO A 74 -3.29 17.14 -0.35
C PRO A 74 -2.12 16.48 -1.09
N GLN A 75 -1.78 15.25 -0.71
CA GLN A 75 -0.74 14.42 -1.31
C GLN A 75 -1.10 13.90 -2.71
N ALA A 76 -2.39 13.81 -3.06
CA ALA A 76 -2.87 13.40 -4.37
C ALA A 76 -2.79 14.58 -5.36
N VAL A 77 -1.57 14.95 -5.73
CA VAL A 77 -1.30 16.11 -6.58
C VAL A 77 -1.49 15.84 -8.07
N ASP A 78 -1.19 14.62 -8.52
CA ASP A 78 -1.31 14.14 -9.90
C ASP A 78 -1.25 12.60 -9.96
N ASP A 79 -1.25 12.04 -11.17
CA ASP A 79 -1.20 10.60 -11.41
C ASP A 79 0.20 9.99 -11.20
N ASP A 80 1.24 10.82 -11.03
CA ASP A 80 2.65 10.42 -10.85
C ASP A 80 3.02 10.19 -9.37
N VAL A 81 2.08 10.30 -8.44
CA VAL A 81 2.30 9.98 -7.02
C VAL A 81 2.54 8.47 -6.84
N GLU A 82 3.67 8.11 -6.24
CA GLU A 82 4.01 6.71 -5.91
C GLU A 82 3.34 6.31 -4.59
N TRP A 83 2.10 5.84 -4.68
CA TRP A 83 1.35 5.27 -3.55
C TRP A 83 1.85 3.86 -3.22
N VAL A 84 2.52 3.69 -2.09
CA VAL A 84 3.00 2.39 -1.61
C VAL A 84 2.05 1.89 -0.52
N LEU A 85 1.19 0.94 -0.87
CA LEU A 85 0.15 0.46 0.04
C LEU A 85 0.64 -0.65 0.96
N LEU A 86 0.26 -0.55 2.22
CA LEU A 86 0.63 -1.48 3.28
C LEU A 86 -0.63 -2.06 3.94
N CYS A 87 -0.75 -3.38 3.91
CA CYS A 87 -1.64 -4.12 4.81
C CYS A 87 -0.80 -5.05 5.70
N SER A 88 -1.43 -5.87 6.54
CA SER A 88 -0.70 -6.74 7.47
C SER A 88 0.27 -7.73 6.79
N GLN A 89 -0.16 -8.42 5.72
CA GLN A 89 0.61 -9.50 5.08
C GLN A 89 0.83 -9.33 3.57
N GLY A 90 0.48 -8.17 2.99
CA GLY A 90 0.67 -7.92 1.56
C GLY A 90 -0.35 -8.61 0.64
N TYR A 91 -1.56 -8.89 1.14
CA TYR A 91 -2.67 -9.47 0.36
C TYR A 91 -3.64 -8.38 -0.10
N THR A 92 -4.36 -7.78 0.84
CA THR A 92 -5.34 -6.70 0.58
C THR A 92 -4.68 -5.49 -0.08
N SER A 93 -3.44 -5.17 0.27
CA SER A 93 -2.69 -4.06 -0.34
C SER A 93 -2.43 -4.27 -1.82
N SER A 94 -2.15 -5.50 -2.28
CA SER A 94 -2.00 -5.78 -3.71
C SER A 94 -3.30 -5.54 -4.47
N LEU A 95 -4.44 -5.98 -3.93
CA LEU A 95 -5.76 -5.75 -4.54
C LEU A 95 -6.11 -4.26 -4.57
N ALA A 96 -5.78 -3.53 -3.50
CA ALA A 96 -6.00 -2.10 -3.41
C ALA A 96 -5.13 -1.32 -4.40
N ALA A 97 -3.85 -1.69 -4.55
CA ALA A 97 -2.94 -1.02 -5.47
C ALA A 97 -3.36 -1.26 -6.92
N ALA A 98 -3.80 -2.47 -7.25
CA ALA A 98 -4.42 -2.77 -8.53
C ALA A 98 -5.64 -1.89 -8.83
N ALA A 99 -6.51 -1.64 -7.85
CA ALA A 99 -7.66 -0.75 -8.02
C ALA A 99 -7.24 0.70 -8.26
N LEU A 100 -6.17 1.19 -7.61
CA LEU A 100 -5.62 2.52 -7.90
C LEU A 100 -5.02 2.60 -9.31
N VAL A 101 -4.32 1.55 -9.76
CA VAL A 101 -3.83 1.45 -11.14
C VAL A 101 -4.99 1.47 -12.15
N ASP A 102 -6.10 0.81 -11.85
CA ASP A 102 -7.30 0.80 -12.72
C ASP A 102 -7.93 2.20 -12.86
N LEU A 103 -7.68 3.11 -11.91
CA LEU A 103 -8.08 4.52 -11.97
C LEU A 103 -7.08 5.43 -12.72
N GLY A 104 -5.92 4.90 -13.13
CA GLY A 104 -4.86 5.67 -13.79
C GLY A 104 -3.69 6.08 -12.89
N LEU A 105 -3.74 5.77 -11.58
CA LEU A 105 -2.64 6.02 -10.63
C LEU A 105 -1.54 4.97 -10.83
N HIS A 106 -0.82 5.13 -11.93
CA HIS A 106 0.02 4.10 -12.54
C HIS A 106 1.27 3.72 -11.71
N ARG A 107 1.67 4.55 -10.74
CA ARG A 107 2.78 4.27 -9.80
C ARG A 107 2.31 3.61 -8.49
N ALA A 108 1.02 3.32 -8.33
CA ALA A 108 0.54 2.61 -7.16
C ALA A 108 1.11 1.19 -7.09
N THR A 109 1.58 0.80 -5.91
CA THR A 109 2.16 -0.52 -5.64
C THR A 109 1.93 -0.93 -4.19
N ASP A 110 2.43 -2.09 -3.78
CA ASP A 110 2.34 -2.57 -2.40
C ASP A 110 3.65 -3.17 -1.88
N VAL A 111 3.70 -3.35 -0.56
CA VAL A 111 4.83 -4.00 0.11
C VAL A 111 4.64 -5.52 0.15
N ILE A 112 5.64 -6.26 -0.35
CA ILE A 112 5.69 -7.72 -0.27
C ILE A 112 5.74 -8.13 1.21
N GLY A 113 4.75 -8.90 1.63
CA GLY A 113 4.65 -9.40 3.02
C GLY A 113 4.09 -8.38 4.02
N GLY A 114 3.75 -7.17 3.57
CA GLY A 114 3.05 -6.18 4.40
C GLY A 114 3.82 -5.71 5.63
N TYR A 115 3.07 -5.28 6.65
CA TYR A 115 3.59 -4.86 7.95
C TYR A 115 4.50 -5.92 8.58
N GLN A 116 4.09 -7.19 8.51
CA GLN A 116 4.85 -8.30 9.07
C GLN A 116 6.27 -8.33 8.50
N ALA A 117 6.42 -8.16 7.18
CA ALA A 117 7.75 -8.14 6.56
C ALA A 117 8.58 -6.90 6.92
N LEU A 118 7.96 -5.73 7.15
CA LEU A 118 8.67 -4.55 7.65
C LEU A 118 9.18 -4.76 9.07
N SER A 119 8.35 -5.37 9.93
CA SER A 119 8.69 -5.73 11.30
C SER A 119 9.82 -6.75 11.33
N ASP A 120 9.68 -7.85 10.60
CA ASP A 120 10.63 -8.96 10.60
C ASP A 120 12.00 -8.54 10.02
N ALA A 121 12.00 -7.60 9.07
CA ALA A 121 13.22 -7.03 8.50
C ALA A 121 13.82 -5.88 9.32
N GLY A 122 13.19 -5.48 10.43
CA GLY A 122 13.66 -4.38 11.29
C GLY A 122 13.49 -2.98 10.71
N VAL A 123 12.85 -2.82 9.54
CA VAL A 123 12.79 -1.51 8.86
C VAL A 123 11.86 -0.53 9.57
N LEU A 124 10.92 -0.99 10.42
CA LEU A 124 10.07 -0.10 11.22
C LEU A 124 10.89 0.89 12.07
N ALA A 125 12.07 0.47 12.55
CA ALA A 125 12.96 1.34 13.32
C ALA A 125 13.69 2.38 12.44
N GLU A 126 13.87 2.11 11.15
CA GLU A 126 14.48 3.04 10.19
C GLU A 126 13.50 4.11 9.70
N LEU A 127 12.19 3.87 9.85
CA LEU A 127 11.13 4.80 9.46
C LEU A 127 10.79 5.82 10.56
N ALA A 128 11.32 5.64 11.76
CA ALA A 128 10.99 6.41 12.96
C ALA A 128 11.67 7.78 13.03
#